data_AF-A0A7J9IQ19-F1
#
_entry.id   AF-A0A7J9IQ19-F1
#
_cell.length_a   1.000
_cell.length_b   1.000
_cell.length_c   1.000
_cell.angle_alpha   90.00
_cell.angle_beta   90.00
_cell.angle_gamma   90.00
#
_symmetry.space_group_name_H-M   'P 1'
#
loop_
_entity.id
_entity.type
_entity.pdbx_description
1 polymer ?
#
loop_
_entity_poly.entity_id
_entity_poly.type
_entity_poly.pdbx_seq_one_letter_code
_entity_poly.pdbx_strand_id
1 'polypeptide(L)'
;MIVEPSGGLGMCFSTGCINDLNRQCPTELRVDSGEACKSACEAFGTPEYCCSGPYATPDTCKPSVYSEMFKAACPKAYSYAYDDATSTFTCTGADYTITFCPSSTSQKSESNATTATTYGSITGPSGQVSSEEKGSWLP
;
A
#
# COMPACT_ATOMS: atom_id res chain seq x y z
N MET A 1 7.18 5.81 3.46
CA MET A 1 7.54 6.68 2.32
C MET A 1 7.04 6.03 1.04
N ILE A 2 6.59 6.81 0.07
CA ILE A 2 6.19 6.34 -1.26
C ILE A 2 6.96 7.14 -2.32
N VAL A 3 7.30 6.48 -3.44
CA VAL A 3 7.91 7.06 -4.63
C VAL A 3 6.97 6.86 -5.81
N GLU A 4 6.55 7.95 -6.44
CA GLU A 4 5.60 7.96 -7.56
C GLU A 4 6.25 8.58 -8.79
N PRO A 5 6.37 7.84 -9.90
CA PRO A 5 6.79 8.41 -11.17
C PRO A 5 5.67 9.26 -11.79
N SER A 6 6.07 10.31 -12.51
CA SER A 6 5.22 11.16 -13.34
C SER A 6 5.76 11.19 -14.76
N GLY A 7 4.91 10.82 -15.73
CA GLY A 7 5.33 10.63 -17.12
C GLY A 7 6.15 9.34 -17.32
N GLY A 8 7.05 9.36 -18.30
CA GLY A 8 7.91 8.25 -18.65
C GLY A 8 7.26 7.12 -19.45
N LEU A 9 8.08 6.12 -19.80
CA LEU A 9 7.69 4.92 -20.55
C LEU A 9 8.09 3.66 -19.78
N GLY A 10 7.26 2.62 -19.83
CA GLY A 10 7.48 1.35 -19.14
C GLY A 10 6.38 1.06 -18.12
N MET A 11 6.70 0.27 -17.09
CA MET A 11 5.71 -0.12 -16.07
C MET A 11 5.42 1.00 -15.08
N CYS A 12 6.40 1.88 -14.80
CA CYS A 12 6.22 3.14 -14.05
C CYS A 12 5.28 3.01 -12.83
N PHE A 13 5.41 1.92 -12.09
CA PHE A 13 4.62 1.69 -10.89
C PHE A 13 5.23 2.44 -9.71
N SER A 14 4.38 2.87 -8.78
CA SER A 14 4.80 3.41 -7.51
C SER A 14 5.38 2.33 -6.59
N THR A 15 6.35 2.71 -5.76
CA THR A 15 6.99 1.84 -4.76
C THR A 15 6.98 2.51 -3.39
N GLY A 16 7.13 1.71 -2.35
CA GLY A 16 7.30 2.17 -0.98
C GLY A 16 6.30 1.55 -0.01
N CYS A 17 6.14 2.21 1.12
CA CYS A 17 5.31 1.76 2.23
C CYS A 17 4.53 2.90 2.88
N ILE A 18 3.22 2.67 3.03
CA ILE A 18 2.30 3.56 3.76
C ILE A 18 2.13 3.13 5.22
N ASN A 19 2.42 1.87 5.53
CA ASN A 19 2.24 1.32 6.87
C ASN A 19 3.34 1.83 7.81
N ASP A 20 2.93 2.14 9.04
CA ASP A 20 3.86 2.41 10.12
C ASP A 20 4.41 1.08 10.68
N LEU A 21 5.60 0.72 10.21
CA LEU A 21 6.31 -0.50 10.59
C LEU A 21 6.69 -0.52 12.08
N ASN A 22 6.87 0.65 12.70
CA ASN A 22 7.29 0.73 14.10
C ASN A 22 6.24 0.14 15.05
N ARG A 23 4.96 0.24 14.69
CA ARG A 23 3.84 -0.30 15.48
C ARG A 23 3.78 -1.83 15.50
N GLN A 24 4.39 -2.49 14.53
CA GLN A 24 4.41 -3.95 14.39
C GLN A 24 5.82 -4.52 14.55
N CYS A 25 6.80 -3.67 14.91
CA CYS A 25 8.19 -4.06 15.00
C CYS A 25 8.41 -5.08 16.13
N PRO A 26 8.98 -6.28 15.82
CA PRO A 26 9.40 -7.25 16.82
C PRO A 26 10.37 -6.61 17.82
N THR A 27 10.33 -7.07 19.07
CA THR A 27 11.12 -6.48 20.16
C THR A 27 12.62 -6.49 19.85
N GLU A 28 13.10 -7.57 19.26
CA GLU A 28 14.50 -7.79 18.89
C GLU A 28 14.99 -6.92 17.72
N LEU A 29 14.08 -6.31 16.96
CA LEU A 29 14.39 -5.38 15.87
C LEU A 29 14.15 -3.91 16.26
N ARG A 30 13.57 -3.67 17.44
CA ARG A 30 13.13 -2.34 17.86
C ARG A 30 14.32 -1.44 18.22
N VAL A 31 14.23 -0.17 17.84
CA VAL A 31 15.15 0.89 18.26
C VAL A 31 14.45 1.82 19.25
N ASP A 32 15.18 2.19 20.31
CA ASP A 32 14.70 3.07 21.38
C ASP A 32 13.33 2.65 21.92
N SER A 33 12.39 3.59 22.06
CA SER A 33 11.03 3.31 22.54
C SER A 33 10.08 2.83 21.42
N GLY A 34 10.60 2.38 20.28
CA GLY A 34 9.81 2.03 19.09
C GLY A 34 9.76 3.13 18.05
N GLU A 35 10.84 3.90 17.92
CA GLU A 35 10.93 5.02 16.98
C GLU A 35 11.45 4.58 15.60
N ALA A 36 12.15 3.44 15.56
CA ALA A 36 12.55 2.78 14.33
C ALA A 36 12.50 1.25 14.48
N CYS A 37 12.48 0.57 13.31
CA CYS A 37 12.56 -0.87 13.21
C CYS A 37 13.73 -1.27 12.32
N LYS A 38 14.72 -1.98 12.88
CA LYS A 38 15.87 -2.48 12.14
C LYS A 38 15.47 -3.59 11.18
N SER A 39 16.23 -3.74 10.11
CA SER A 39 16.25 -4.98 9.37
C SER A 39 16.90 -6.11 10.19
N ALA A 40 16.64 -7.37 9.85
CA ALA A 40 17.32 -8.49 10.48
C ALA A 40 18.85 -8.47 10.25
N CYS A 41 19.29 -8.01 9.08
CA CYS A 41 20.73 -7.86 8.81
C CYS A 41 21.37 -6.85 9.78
N GLU A 42 20.74 -5.70 10.00
CA GLU A 42 21.27 -4.68 10.91
C GLU A 42 21.20 -5.12 12.39
N ALA A 43 20.19 -5.90 12.76
CA ALA A 43 20.03 -6.38 14.13
C ALA A 43 21.02 -7.52 14.48
N PHE A 44 21.26 -8.45 13.56
CA PHE A 44 21.97 -9.70 13.86
C PHE A 44 23.31 -9.85 13.13
N GLY A 45 23.50 -9.19 11.99
CA GLY A 45 24.74 -9.22 11.22
C GLY A 45 25.12 -10.59 10.64
N THR A 46 24.22 -11.57 10.63
CA THR A 46 24.55 -12.91 10.15
C THR A 46 24.52 -13.00 8.62
N PRO A 47 25.32 -13.91 8.02
CA PRO A 47 25.35 -14.09 6.57
C PRO A 47 23.98 -14.35 5.93
N GLU A 48 23.10 -15.08 6.62
CA GLU A 48 21.75 -15.44 6.19
C GLU A 48 20.86 -14.21 6.04
N TYR A 49 20.91 -13.28 7.00
CA TYR A 49 20.08 -12.08 6.95
C TYR A 49 20.66 -10.98 6.05
N CYS A 50 21.98 -10.95 5.94
CA CYS A 50 22.69 -9.95 5.14
C CYS A 50 22.97 -10.39 3.70
N CYS A 51 22.56 -11.61 3.33
CA CYS A 51 22.83 -12.20 2.01
C CYS A 51 24.30 -12.08 1.60
N SER A 52 25.18 -12.60 2.45
CA SER A 52 26.63 -12.54 2.24
C SER A 52 27.29 -13.91 2.38
N GLY A 53 28.54 -14.02 1.94
CA GLY A 53 29.30 -15.28 2.01
C GLY A 53 28.54 -16.43 1.31
N PRO A 54 28.22 -17.55 2.01
CA PRO A 54 27.44 -18.65 1.44
C PRO A 54 26.05 -18.25 0.92
N TYR A 55 25.50 -17.13 1.40
CA TYR A 55 24.18 -16.61 1.07
C TYR A 55 24.25 -15.44 0.08
N ALA A 56 25.37 -15.29 -0.68
CA ALA A 56 25.57 -14.16 -1.60
C ALA A 56 24.87 -14.31 -2.97
N THR A 57 23.87 -15.19 -3.09
CA THR A 57 23.06 -15.31 -4.31
C THR A 57 21.57 -15.40 -3.97
N PRO A 58 20.66 -15.05 -4.89
CA PRO A 58 19.21 -15.23 -4.70
C PRO A 58 18.81 -16.69 -4.44
N ASP A 59 19.57 -17.64 -4.98
CA ASP A 59 19.30 -19.07 -4.79
C ASP A 59 19.68 -19.55 -3.39
N THR A 60 20.64 -18.90 -2.73
CA THR A 60 21.09 -19.30 -1.39
C THR A 60 20.53 -18.43 -0.28
N CYS A 61 20.32 -17.13 -0.48
CA CYS A 61 19.66 -16.26 0.50
C CYS A 61 18.14 -16.33 0.36
N LYS A 62 17.48 -16.98 1.32
CA LYS A 62 16.02 -17.12 1.34
C LYS A 62 15.36 -16.05 2.21
N PRO A 63 14.10 -15.69 1.92
CA PRO A 63 13.31 -14.88 2.83
C PRO A 63 13.33 -15.49 4.24
N SER A 64 13.50 -14.63 5.23
CA SER A 64 13.31 -14.95 6.65
C SER A 64 11.94 -14.49 7.15
N VAL A 65 11.55 -14.97 8.33
CA VAL A 65 10.34 -14.49 9.02
C VAL A 65 10.30 -12.96 9.19
N TYR A 66 11.46 -12.32 9.36
CA TYR A 66 11.57 -10.87 9.48
C TYR A 66 11.33 -10.16 8.15
N SER A 67 11.96 -10.62 7.06
CA SER A 67 11.73 -10.04 5.74
C SER A 67 10.30 -10.29 5.24
N GLU A 68 9.70 -11.43 5.57
CA GLU A 68 8.30 -11.72 5.24
C GLU A 68 7.34 -10.77 5.96
N MET A 69 7.61 -10.42 7.22
CA MET A 69 6.85 -9.42 7.96
C MET A 69 6.90 -8.05 7.28
N PHE A 70 8.10 -7.57 6.92
CA PHE A 70 8.25 -6.30 6.20
C PHE A 70 7.54 -6.34 4.84
N LYS A 71 7.63 -7.48 4.14
CA LYS A 71 6.98 -7.66 2.84
C LYS A 71 5.46 -7.64 2.94
N ALA A 72 4.90 -8.32 3.93
CA ALA A 72 3.47 -8.35 4.17
C ALA A 72 2.92 -6.95 4.49
N ALA A 73 3.66 -6.16 5.27
CA ALA A 73 3.30 -4.78 5.58
C ALA A 73 3.49 -3.82 4.39
N CYS A 74 4.49 -4.06 3.55
CA CYS A 74 4.87 -3.19 2.44
C CYS A 74 5.10 -4.00 1.14
N PRO A 75 4.05 -4.50 0.45
CA PRO A 75 4.23 -5.46 -0.66
C PRO A 75 5.02 -4.92 -1.85
N LYS A 76 5.05 -3.59 -2.04
CA LYS A 76 5.75 -2.92 -3.14
C LYS A 76 7.15 -2.42 -2.75
N ALA A 77 7.60 -2.69 -1.52
CA ALA A 77 8.92 -2.30 -1.05
C ALA A 77 9.81 -3.53 -0.89
N TYR A 78 11.11 -3.34 -1.08
CA TYR A 78 12.12 -4.34 -0.77
C TYR A 78 12.10 -4.68 0.71
N SER A 79 12.05 -5.97 1.03
CA SER A 79 12.12 -6.45 2.41
C SER A 79 13.44 -7.15 2.79
N TYR A 80 14.23 -7.56 1.80
CA TYR A 80 15.58 -8.10 1.93
C TYR A 80 16.36 -7.92 0.62
N ALA A 81 17.64 -8.31 0.59
CA ALA A 81 18.56 -7.95 -0.50
C ALA A 81 18.16 -8.49 -1.89
N TYR A 82 17.45 -9.62 -1.98
CA TYR A 82 17.06 -10.22 -3.26
C TYR A 82 15.54 -10.26 -3.48
N ASP A 83 14.82 -9.26 -2.96
CA ASP A 83 13.37 -9.10 -3.16
C ASP A 83 12.99 -8.44 -4.51
N ASP A 84 13.73 -8.73 -5.59
CA ASP A 84 13.56 -8.02 -6.87
C ASP A 84 12.21 -8.31 -7.54
N ALA A 85 11.78 -9.58 -7.54
CA ALA A 85 10.65 -10.06 -8.34
C ALA A 85 9.31 -9.32 -8.08
N THR A 86 9.17 -8.67 -6.92
CA THR A 86 7.96 -7.96 -6.53
C THR A 86 8.18 -6.52 -6.08
N SER A 87 9.42 -6.04 -6.10
CA SER A 87 9.80 -4.70 -5.59
C SER A 87 10.60 -3.85 -6.58
N THR A 88 11.06 -4.42 -7.70
CA THR A 88 11.72 -3.65 -8.76
C THR A 88 10.69 -3.11 -9.75
N PHE A 89 10.70 -1.79 -9.96
CA PHE A 89 9.87 -1.13 -10.96
C PHE A 89 10.74 -0.24 -11.83
N THR A 90 10.65 -0.40 -13.15
CA THR A 90 11.44 0.36 -14.12
C THR A 90 10.56 1.38 -14.84
N CYS A 91 11.12 2.58 -15.03
CA CYS A 91 10.48 3.67 -15.76
C CYS A 91 11.57 4.51 -16.42
N THR A 92 11.39 4.82 -17.71
CA THR A 92 12.37 5.58 -18.49
C THR A 92 11.84 6.98 -18.78
N GLY A 93 12.62 8.01 -18.43
CA GLY A 93 12.27 9.41 -18.74
C GLY A 93 11.12 9.98 -17.92
N ALA A 94 11.00 9.58 -16.65
CA ALA A 94 10.02 10.12 -15.71
C ALA A 94 10.64 11.10 -14.71
N ASP A 95 9.82 12.02 -14.21
CA ASP A 95 10.06 12.74 -12.97
C ASP A 95 9.52 11.91 -11.79
N TYR A 96 9.99 12.16 -10.57
CA TYR A 96 9.57 11.40 -9.39
C TYR A 96 9.16 12.30 -8.23
N THR A 97 8.05 11.97 -7.58
CA THR A 97 7.63 12.55 -6.31
C THR A 97 7.92 11.59 -5.17
N ILE A 98 8.58 12.08 -4.12
CA ILE A 98 8.85 11.32 -2.91
C ILE A 98 8.02 11.90 -1.77
N THR A 99 7.15 11.06 -1.20
CA THR A 99 6.25 11.46 -0.11
C THR A 99 6.61 10.72 1.17
N PHE A 100 6.94 11.49 2.21
CA PHE A 100 7.11 10.99 3.57
C PHE A 100 5.76 11.01 4.30
N CYS A 101 5.51 9.99 5.11
CA CYS A 101 4.24 9.80 5.82
C CYS A 101 3.00 10.00 4.91
N PRO A 102 2.91 9.32 3.76
CA PRO A 102 1.76 9.45 2.87
C PRO A 102 0.50 8.96 3.60
N SER A 103 -0.52 9.80 3.63
CA SER A 103 -1.85 9.43 4.11
C SER A 103 -2.39 8.29 3.24
N SER A 104 -3.07 7.32 3.83
CA SER A 104 -3.98 6.45 3.09
C SER A 104 -5.16 7.31 2.63
N THR A 105 -5.01 8.11 1.57
CA THR A 105 -6.15 8.74 0.93
C THR A 105 -6.99 7.60 0.38
N SER A 106 -8.09 7.26 1.07
CA SER A 106 -9.21 6.51 0.51
C SER A 106 -9.39 7.00 -0.91
N GLN A 107 -9.36 6.10 -1.89
CA GLN A 107 -9.61 6.45 -3.29
C GLN A 107 -10.86 7.33 -3.32
N LYS A 108 -10.67 8.64 -3.54
CA LYS A 108 -11.77 9.55 -3.79
C LYS A 108 -12.27 9.14 -5.17
N SER A 109 -13.25 8.26 -5.20
CA SER A 109 -14.02 7.98 -6.39
C SER A 109 -14.56 9.31 -6.90
N GLU A 110 -13.97 9.83 -7.97
CA GLU A 110 -14.54 10.96 -8.71
C GLU A 110 -15.70 10.44 -9.55
N SER A 111 -16.81 10.18 -8.88
CA SER A 111 -18.12 10.06 -9.51
C SER A 111 -18.79 11.43 -9.45
N ASN A 112 -18.62 12.24 -10.50
CA ASN A 112 -19.67 13.18 -10.89
C ASN A 112 -19.55 13.58 -12.36
N ALA A 113 -20.03 12.69 -13.24
CA ALA A 113 -20.56 13.12 -14.52
C ALA A 113 -21.91 13.80 -14.26
N THR A 114 -21.93 15.13 -14.22
CA THR A 114 -23.18 15.91 -14.28
C THR A 114 -23.15 16.75 -15.55
N THR A 115 -23.47 16.12 -16.68
CA THR A 115 -24.02 16.83 -17.84
C THR A 115 -25.48 17.14 -17.55
N ALA A 116 -25.73 18.36 -17.08
CA ALA A 116 -27.06 18.94 -17.02
C ALA A 116 -27.52 19.30 -18.44
N THR A 117 -28.59 18.66 -18.91
CA THR A 117 -29.36 19.16 -20.06
C THR A 117 -30.83 19.26 -19.66
N THR A 118 -31.26 20.52 -19.55
CA THR A 118 -32.62 21.03 -19.40
C THR A 118 -33.54 20.62 -20.55
N TYR A 119 -34.79 20.26 -20.25
CA TYR A 119 -36.07 20.43 -20.99
C TYR A 119 -37.05 19.40 -20.40
N GLY A 120 -38.30 19.63 -19.96
CA GLY A 120 -39.25 20.73 -19.97
C GLY A 120 -40.54 20.20 -19.30
N SER A 121 -41.30 21.09 -18.64
CA SER A 121 -42.55 20.84 -17.89
C SER A 121 -43.67 20.19 -18.70
N ILE A 122 -44.61 19.42 -18.07
CA ILE A 122 -46.10 19.46 -18.25
C ILE A 122 -46.85 18.76 -17.07
N THR A 123 -47.68 19.55 -16.38
CA THR A 123 -48.95 19.38 -15.62
C THR A 123 -49.56 18.03 -15.15
N GLY A 124 -50.07 18.02 -13.90
CA GLY A 124 -51.47 17.66 -13.56
C GLY A 124 -51.75 16.33 -12.78
N PRO A 125 -52.77 16.25 -11.89
CA PRO A 125 -52.69 15.49 -10.62
C PRO A 125 -53.62 14.25 -10.51
N SER A 126 -53.37 13.41 -9.48
CA SER A 126 -54.34 12.67 -8.61
C SER A 126 -53.88 11.25 -8.28
N GLY A 127 -53.98 10.84 -7.01
CA GLY A 127 -54.01 9.42 -6.61
C GLY A 127 -53.18 9.06 -5.37
N GLN A 128 -53.77 9.23 -4.18
CA GLN A 128 -53.33 8.54 -2.96
C GLN A 128 -53.74 7.05 -3.05
N VAL A 129 -52.82 6.14 -2.71
CA VAL A 129 -53.15 4.86 -2.09
C VAL A 129 -52.14 4.59 -0.98
N SER A 130 -52.64 4.54 0.25
CA SER A 130 -51.97 4.03 1.44
C SER A 130 -51.92 2.51 1.40
N SER A 131 -50.79 1.94 1.85
CA SER A 131 -50.78 0.66 2.58
C SER A 131 -49.61 0.67 3.58
N GLU A 132 -49.93 0.83 4.86
CA GLU A 132 -49.09 0.40 5.98
C GLU A 132 -49.02 -1.13 6.00
N GLU A 133 -47.87 -1.72 6.32
CA GLU A 133 -47.82 -2.70 7.41
C GLU A 133 -46.43 -2.79 8.06
N LYS A 134 -46.44 -2.80 9.39
CA LYS A 134 -45.34 -2.87 10.35
C LYS A 134 -44.90 -4.32 10.59
N GLY A 135 -43.65 -4.50 11.04
CA GLY A 135 -43.18 -5.71 11.75
C GLY A 135 -41.67 -5.92 11.54
N SER A 136 -40.72 -5.40 12.33
CA SER A 136 -40.42 -5.52 13.77
C SER A 136 -39.54 -6.73 14.13
N TRP A 137 -38.43 -6.41 14.84
CA TRP A 137 -37.49 -7.22 15.65
C TRP A 137 -36.28 -7.95 14.98
N LEU A 138 -35.10 -7.35 15.23
CA LEU A 138 -33.80 -7.90 15.72
C LEU A 138 -33.79 -9.38 16.17
N PRO A 139 -32.63 -10.08 16.13
CA PRO A 139 -31.29 -9.66 16.57
C PRO A 139 -30.23 -9.48 15.48
#